data_AF-A0A0B4VT90-F1
#
_entry.id   AF-A0A0B4VT90-F1
#
_cell.length_a   1.000
_cell.length_b   1.000
_cell.length_c   1.000
_cell.angle_alpha   90.00
_cell.angle_beta   90.00
_cell.angle_gamma   90.00
#
_symmetry.space_group_name_H-M   'P 1'
#
loop_
_entity.id
_entity.type
_entity.pdbx_description
1 polymer ?
#
loop_
_entity_poly.entity_id
_entity_poly.type
_entity_poly.pdbx_seq_one_letter_code
_entity_poly.pdbx_strand_id
1 'polypeptide(L)' 'GRDFYEAHPVFRRTIDAIDDRWRAYSPTSLREGCFEAPQAALDECELAQPVILAIQCALVELFKTWGVYPDCVLGHSSGE' A
#
# COMPACT_ATOMS: atom_id res chain seq x y z
N GLY A 1 -6.69 -4.32 5.21
CA GLY A 1 -5.36 -4.51 4.61
C GLY A 1 -4.93 -5.96 4.69
N ARG A 2 -4.71 -6.47 5.91
CA ARG A 2 -4.23 -7.84 6.17
C ARG A 2 -5.09 -8.92 5.50
N ASP A 3 -6.41 -8.87 5.65
CA ASP A 3 -7.32 -9.84 5.02
C ASP A 3 -7.17 -9.88 3.49
N PHE A 4 -6.98 -8.73 2.85
CA PHE A 4 -6.74 -8.66 1.41
C PHE A 4 -5.37 -9.23 1.01
N TYR A 5 -4.35 -8.98 1.83
CA TYR A 5 -3.01 -9.53 1.63
C TYR A 5 -3.00 -11.06 1.73
N GLU A 6 -3.80 -11.64 2.61
CA GLU A 6 -3.93 -13.09 2.77
C GLU A 6 -4.81 -13.71 1.67
N ALA A 7 -5.92 -13.06 1.31
CA ALA A 7 -6.92 -13.62 0.39
C ALA A 7 -6.61 -13.39 -1.11
N HIS A 8 -5.92 -12.31 -1.48
CA HIS A 8 -5.77 -11.89 -2.88
C HIS A 8 -4.30 -11.85 -3.34
N PRO A 9 -3.86 -12.80 -4.20
CA PRO A 9 -2.48 -12.86 -4.68
C PRO A 9 -1.98 -11.63 -5.44
N VAL A 10 -2.87 -10.87 -6.09
CA VAL A 10 -2.48 -9.62 -6.77
C VAL A 10 -2.20 -8.52 -5.75
N PHE A 11 -3.07 -8.35 -4.76
CA PHE A 11 -2.86 -7.39 -3.67
C PHE A 11 -1.53 -7.66 -2.96
N ARG A 12 -1.29 -8.92 -2.56
CA ARG A 12 -0.02 -9.33 -1.93
C ARG A 12 1.20 -9.02 -2.77
N ARG A 13 1.21 -9.43 -4.05
CA ARG A 13 2.34 -9.20 -4.96
C ARG A 13 2.62 -7.72 -5.18
N THR A 14 1.58 -6.89 -5.21
CA THR A 14 1.77 -5.44 -5.34
C THR A 14 2.43 -4.84 -4.11
N ILE A 15 1.99 -5.22 -2.90
CA ILE A 15 2.65 -4.78 -1.65
C ILE A 15 4.11 -5.25 -1.61
N ASP A 16 4.37 -6.53 -1.88
CA ASP A 16 5.72 -7.09 -1.86
C ASP A 16 6.64 -6.39 -2.87
N ALA A 17 6.16 -6.15 -4.10
CA ALA A 17 6.94 -5.46 -5.13
C ALA A 17 7.24 -3.99 -4.77
N ILE A 18 6.32 -3.32 -4.05
CA ILE A 18 6.54 -1.96 -3.55
C ILE A 18 7.55 -1.97 -2.40
N ASP A 19 7.44 -2.91 -1.45
CA ASP A 19 8.39 -3.09 -0.35
C ASP A 19 9.81 -3.36 -0.87
N ASP A 20 9.94 -4.27 -1.85
CA ASP A 20 11.23 -4.61 -2.46
C ASP A 20 11.91 -3.39 -3.11
N ARG A 21 11.16 -2.54 -3.80
CA ARG A 21 11.68 -1.29 -4.39
C ARG A 21 12.01 -0.26 -3.34
N TRP A 22 11.18 -0.14 -2.31
CA TRP A 22 11.35 0.80 -1.22
C TRP A 22 12.64 0.54 -0.43
N ARG A 23 13.01 -0.73 -0.26
CA ARG A 23 14.25 -1.13 0.44
C ARG A 23 15.54 -0.57 -0.16
N ALA A 24 15.51 -0.07 -1.39
CA ALA A 24 16.64 0.63 -1.98
C ALA A 24 16.87 2.04 -1.38
N TYR A 25 15.84 2.63 -0.76
CA TYR A 25 15.84 4.01 -0.27
C TYR A 25 15.66 4.11 1.24
N SER A 26 15.14 3.06 1.88
CA SER A 26 14.91 3.05 3.33
C SER A 26 15.07 1.64 3.91
N PRO A 27 15.65 1.50 5.12
CA PRO A 27 15.75 0.21 5.79
C PRO A 27 14.40 -0.29 6.33
N THR A 28 13.40 0.60 6.47
CA THR A 28 12.08 0.26 7.01
C THR A 28 11.26 -0.53 6.00
N SER A 29 10.65 -1.64 6.42
CA SER A 29 9.74 -2.39 5.55
C SER A 29 8.37 -1.73 5.49
N LEU A 30 7.87 -1.44 4.29
CA LEU A 30 6.49 -1.04 4.08
C LEU A 30 5.51 -2.19 4.27
N ARG A 31 5.90 -3.43 3.96
CA ARG A 31 5.05 -4.60 4.27
C ARG A 31 4.79 -4.70 5.77
N GLU A 32 5.85 -4.61 6.59
CA GLU A 32 5.71 -4.58 8.05
C GLU A 32 4.96 -3.31 8.49
N GLY A 33 5.24 -2.16 7.86
CA GLY A 33 4.49 -0.92 8.02
C GLY A 33 2.98 -1.09 7.83
N CYS A 34 2.54 -1.81 6.80
CA CYS A 34 1.14 -2.02 6.47
C CYS A 34 0.38 -2.88 7.49
N PHE A 35 1.07 -3.80 8.17
CA PHE A 35 0.38 -4.88 8.89
C PHE A 35 0.83 -5.07 10.34
N GLU A 36 2.07 -4.70 10.68
CA GLU A 36 2.72 -5.05 11.94
C GLU A 36 3.22 -3.82 12.72
N ALA A 37 3.29 -2.64 12.10
CA ALA A 37 3.76 -1.43 12.76
C ALA A 37 2.84 -0.99 13.93
N PRO A 38 3.43 -0.51 15.04
CA PRO A 38 2.65 0.07 16.12
C PRO A 38 2.03 1.40 15.70
N GLN A 39 0.87 1.75 16.28
CA GLN A 39 0.15 2.99 15.96
C GLN A 39 1.05 4.23 16.06
N ALA A 40 1.87 4.32 17.10
CA ALA A 40 2.77 5.45 17.29
C ALA A 40 3.76 5.67 16.13
N ALA A 41 4.16 4.61 15.41
CA ALA A 41 5.00 4.75 14.23
C ALA A 41 4.18 5.19 13.00
N LEU A 42 2.90 4.82 12.93
CA LEU A 42 1.97 5.24 11.88
C LEU A 42 1.38 6.64 12.12
N ASP A 43 1.54 7.20 13.31
CA ASP A 43 1.19 8.60 13.58
C ASP A 43 2.23 9.56 12.96
N GLU A 44 3.43 9.06 12.65
CA GLU A 44 4.47 9.81 11.95
C GLU A 44 4.27 9.74 10.43
N CYS A 45 4.19 10.91 9.79
CA CYS A 45 3.98 11.02 8.34
C CYS A 45 5.02 10.24 7.51
N GLU A 46 6.26 10.13 7.99
CA GLU A 46 7.35 9.45 7.32
C GLU A 46 7.03 7.97 7.01
N LEU A 47 6.34 7.29 7.93
CA LEU A 47 5.90 5.91 7.71
C LEU A 47 4.46 5.85 7.19
N ALA A 48 3.58 6.71 7.68
CA ALA A 48 2.15 6.69 7.33
C ALA A 48 1.91 6.89 5.82
N GLN A 49 2.61 7.86 5.22
CA GLN A 49 2.43 8.23 3.80
C GLN A 49 2.84 7.11 2.83
N PRO A 50 4.04 6.51 2.93
CA PRO A 50 4.38 5.41 2.03
C PRO A 50 3.55 4.15 2.29
N VAL A 51 3.11 3.91 3.54
CA VAL A 51 2.20 2.80 3.86
C VAL A 51 0.84 2.97 3.21
N ILE A 52 0.21 4.15 3.31
CA ILE A 52 -1.11 4.38 2.69
C ILE A 52 -1.02 4.30 1.16
N LEU A 53 0.07 4.81 0.57
CA LEU A 53 0.32 4.69 -0.86
C LEU A 53 0.43 3.23 -1.32
N ALA A 54 1.19 2.39 -0.59
CA ALA A 54 1.33 0.98 -0.92
C ALA A 54 -0.04 0.26 -0.92
N ILE A 55 -0.88 0.54 0.09
CA ILE A 55 -2.24 -0.01 0.17
C ILE A 55 -3.12 0.47 -0.99
N GLN A 56 -3.09 1.76 -1.33
CA GLN A 56 -3.87 2.31 -2.44
C GLN A 56 -3.47 1.69 -3.78
N CYS A 57 -2.18 1.57 -4.06
CA CYS A 57 -1.69 0.89 -5.27
C CYS A 57 -2.14 -0.58 -5.32
N ALA A 58 -2.07 -1.30 -4.20
CA ALA A 58 -2.52 -2.69 -4.13
C ALA A 58 -4.03 -2.84 -4.34
N LEU A 59 -4.84 -1.90 -3.85
CA LEU A 59 -6.28 -1.84 -4.11
C LEU A 59 -6.58 -1.57 -5.58
N VAL A 60 -5.88 -0.61 -6.21
CA VAL A 60 -6.04 -0.32 -7.64
C VAL A 60 -5.74 -1.54 -8.49
N GLU A 61 -4.65 -2.25 -8.22
CA GLU A 61 -4.32 -3.49 -8.93
C GLU A 61 -5.36 -4.59 -8.71
N LEU A 62 -5.89 -4.72 -7.50
CA LEU A 62 -6.97 -5.67 -7.22
C LEU A 62 -8.25 -5.31 -7.99
N PHE A 63 -8.66 -4.05 -7.98
CA PHE A 63 -9.87 -3.57 -8.67
C PHE A 63 -9.82 -3.79 -10.18
N LYS A 64 -8.64 -3.65 -10.80
CA LYS A 64 -8.45 -4.02 -12.22
C LYS A 64 -8.79 -5.49 -12.48
N THR A 65 -8.50 -6.40 -11.56
CA THR A 65 -8.86 -7.82 -11.71
C THR A 65 -10.36 -8.08 -11.67
N TRP A 66 -11.12 -7.15 -11.10
CA TRP A 66 -12.59 -7.20 -11.07
C TRP A 66 -13.23 -6.43 -12.22
N GLY A 67 -12.43 -5.91 -13.16
CA GLY A 67 -12.91 -5.13 -14.29
C GLY A 67 -13.33 -3.70 -13.93
N VAL A 68 -12.91 -3.19 -12.77
CA VAL A 68 -13.19 -1.81 -12.35
C VAL A 68 -12.13 -0.88 -12.95
N TYR A 69 -12.58 0.06 -13.79
CA TYR A 69 -11.74 1.08 -14.41
C TYR A 69 -12.40 2.45 -14.19
N PRO A 70 -11.68 3.42 -13.59
CA PRO A 70 -12.26 4.73 -13.30
C PRO A 70 -12.34 5.60 -14.56
N ASP A 71 -13.46 6.30 -14.74
CA ASP A 71 -13.59 7.38 -15.73
C ASP A 71 -12.90 8.67 -15.29
N CYS A 72 -12.76 8.88 -13.98
CA CYS A 72 -12.04 10.00 -13.38
C CYS A 72 -11.33 9.58 -12.08
N VAL A 73 -10.24 10.28 -11.74
CA VAL A 73 -9.47 10.08 -10.51
C VAL A 73 -9.41 11.41 -9.76
N LEU A 74 -9.63 11.37 -8.44
CA LEU A 74 -9.50 12.51 -7.55
C LEU A 74 -8.63 12.10 -6.36
N GLY A 75 -7.66 12.94 -6.04
CA GLY A 75 -6.81 12.82 -4.87
C GLY A 75 -7.11 13.91 -3.84
N HIS A 76 -6.76 13.65 -2.59
CA HIS A 76 -6.76 14.67 -1.55
C HIS A 76 -5.48 14.57 -0.73
N SER A 77 -4.69 15.65 -0.70
CA SER A 77 -3.40 15.68 0.01
C SER A 77 -2.49 14.54 -0.47
N SER A 78 -1.97 13.71 0.43
CA SER A 78 -1.11 12.57 0.10
C SER A 78 -1.80 11.41 -0.63
N GLY A 79 -3.11 11.51 -0.90
CA GLY A 79 -3.88 10.51 -1.63
C GLY A 79 -4.06 10.79 -3.13
N GLU A 80 -3.37 11.81 -3.67
CA GLU A 80 -3.21 12.05 -5.11
C GLU A 80 -2.12 11.16 -5.72
#